data_AF-A0A6L6H1Y1-F1
#
_entry.id   AF-A0A6L6H1Y1-F1
#
_cell.length_a   1.000
_cell.length_b   1.000
_cell.length_c   1.000
_cell.angle_alpha   90.00
_cell.angle_beta   90.00
_cell.angle_gamma   90.00
#
_symmetry.space_group_name_H-M   'P 1'
#
loop_
_entity.id
_entity.type
_entity.pdbx_description
1 polymer ?
#
loop_
_entity_poly.entity_id
_entity_poly.type
_entity_poly.pdbx_seq_one_letter_code
_entity_poly.pdbx_strand_id
1 'polypeptide(L)'
;MKRFFQFNGRRIIKTGLAVFLTAIICEWFGWPPVFAVITAIVTIEPTVSDSIKKGLVRFPASAIGSAFAVFFITLFGNAPITYALAAVATIAVCYRLNLHAGLLVATLTSVAMVEVIHDHVVISFFIRLGTTTVGLLVSTAVNMLVLPPDYRRDILKNIQQISDRAGTMLEQTFRETLFDGDASRKGEQLVVKELITDIRKTETLIRFQRDDATLYPWVRERETVLLMAEKQLLFLHNLEFHVDALLRVPRHEIKWTAAEREIIMDAVTGLADDLQYATPYNHDKHQRQLERITDLFWKNTRSITTSNTARPAEFPPEFTILYELITIYDLVDKFFDPDSVRVDGTAKE
;
A
#
# COMPACT_ATOMS: atom_id res chain seq x y z
N MET A 1 -3.48 -5.12 26.93
CA MET A 1 -2.39 -5.59 26.04
C MET A 1 -2.87 -6.77 25.18
N LYS A 2 -3.59 -6.50 24.09
CA LYS A 2 -3.99 -7.51 23.09
C LYS A 2 -4.08 -6.80 21.73
N ARG A 3 -3.00 -6.83 20.95
CA ARG A 3 -2.98 -6.24 19.60
C ARG A 3 -2.24 -7.20 18.65
N PHE A 4 -2.89 -7.46 17.51
CA PHE A 4 -2.35 -7.93 16.23
C PHE A 4 -1.68 -9.32 16.14
N PHE A 5 -2.50 -10.37 16.03
CA PHE A 5 -2.09 -11.66 15.44
C PHE A 5 -2.91 -12.07 14.20
N GLN A 6 -3.89 -11.26 13.77
CA GLN A 6 -4.87 -11.70 12.77
C GLN A 6 -4.32 -11.74 11.32
N PHE A 7 -3.32 -10.94 10.97
CA PHE A 7 -2.75 -10.95 9.62
C PHE A 7 -1.78 -12.14 9.39
N ASN A 8 -1.00 -12.50 10.41
CA ASN A 8 0.02 -13.54 10.27
C ASN A 8 -0.52 -14.96 10.43
N GLY A 9 -1.61 -15.16 11.18
CA GLY A 9 -2.14 -16.50 11.45
C GLY A 9 -2.61 -17.23 10.20
N ARG A 10 -3.29 -16.54 9.27
CA ARG A 10 -3.81 -17.15 8.03
C ARG A 10 -2.68 -17.67 7.15
N ARG A 11 -1.64 -16.85 6.93
CA ARG A 11 -0.48 -17.24 6.13
C ARG A 11 0.24 -18.45 6.74
N ILE A 12 0.47 -18.44 8.05
CA ILE A 12 1.12 -19.55 8.77
C ILE A 12 0.35 -20.85 8.55
N ILE A 13 -0.98 -20.83 8.71
CA ILE A 13 -1.83 -22.03 8.53
C ILE A 13 -1.74 -22.53 7.08
N LYS A 14 -1.90 -21.66 6.09
CA LYS A 14 -1.82 -22.03 4.67
C LYS A 14 -0.44 -22.58 4.31
N THR A 15 0.62 -21.96 4.82
CA THR A 15 2.00 -22.44 4.60
C THR A 15 2.21 -23.80 5.21
N GLY A 16 1.83 -24.02 6.47
CA GLY A 16 1.92 -25.34 7.10
C GLY A 16 1.15 -26.41 6.33
N LEU A 17 -0.08 -26.11 5.89
CA LEU A 17 -0.90 -27.03 5.12
C LEU A 17 -0.31 -27.33 3.73
N ALA A 18 0.20 -26.32 3.02
CA ALA A 18 0.85 -26.52 1.73
C ALA A 18 2.10 -27.37 1.86
N VAL A 19 2.92 -27.14 2.89
CA VAL A 19 4.10 -27.96 3.20
C VAL A 19 3.69 -29.42 3.42
N PHE A 20 2.70 -29.65 4.27
CA PHE A 20 2.21 -30.98 4.60
C PHE A 20 1.69 -31.73 3.37
N LEU A 21 0.80 -31.10 2.59
CA LEU A 21 0.24 -31.71 1.38
C LEU A 21 1.31 -31.96 0.31
N THR A 22 2.26 -31.03 0.14
CA THR A 22 3.37 -31.17 -0.82
C THR A 22 4.24 -32.36 -0.45
N ALA A 23 4.57 -32.53 0.84
CA ALA A 23 5.37 -33.65 1.32
C ALA A 23 4.68 -35.01 1.09
N ILE A 24 3.38 -35.11 1.40
CA ILE A 24 2.58 -36.33 1.15
C ILE A 24 2.60 -36.69 -0.34
N ILE A 25 2.39 -35.71 -1.21
CA ILE A 25 2.38 -35.94 -2.66
C ILE A 25 3.76 -36.43 -3.11
N CYS A 26 4.85 -35.83 -2.63
CA CYS A 26 6.20 -36.28 -2.95
C CYS A 26 6.49 -37.70 -2.46
N GLU A 27 6.05 -38.06 -1.25
CA GLU A 27 6.20 -39.40 -0.70
C GLU A 27 5.48 -40.44 -1.57
N TRP A 28 4.27 -40.11 -2.06
CA TRP A 28 3.51 -40.99 -2.94
C TRP A 28 4.20 -41.23 -4.29
N PHE A 29 4.88 -40.21 -4.83
CA PHE A 29 5.68 -40.33 -6.06
C PHE A 29 7.10 -40.89 -5.81
N GLY A 30 7.51 -41.12 -4.56
CA GLY A 30 8.87 -41.52 -4.22
C GLY A 30 9.93 -40.45 -4.51
N TRP A 31 9.54 -39.17 -4.53
CA TRP A 31 10.43 -38.04 -4.81
C TRP A 31 10.94 -37.38 -3.53
N PRO A 32 12.16 -36.82 -3.51
CA PRO A 32 12.67 -36.09 -2.35
C PRO A 32 11.79 -34.86 -2.02
N PRO A 33 11.13 -34.79 -0.85
CA PRO A 33 10.13 -33.76 -0.57
C PRO A 33 10.74 -32.39 -0.29
N VAL A 34 12.01 -32.33 0.15
CA VAL A 34 12.68 -31.12 0.65
C VAL A 34 12.53 -29.94 -0.32
N PHE A 35 12.82 -30.15 -1.59
CA PHE A 35 12.79 -29.07 -2.58
C PHE A 35 11.38 -28.69 -3.03
N ALA A 36 10.45 -29.64 -3.09
CA ALA A 36 9.05 -29.34 -3.35
C ALA A 36 8.47 -28.48 -2.22
N VAL A 37 8.78 -28.84 -0.97
CA VAL A 37 8.39 -28.12 0.24
C VAL A 37 8.99 -26.71 0.27
N ILE A 38 10.29 -26.55 -0.03
CA ILE A 38 10.92 -25.22 -0.15
C ILE A 38 10.18 -24.38 -1.19
N THR A 39 9.90 -24.95 -2.37
CA THR A 39 9.14 -24.27 -3.43
C THR A 39 7.75 -23.88 -2.95
N ALA A 40 7.05 -24.74 -2.21
CA ALA A 40 5.74 -24.44 -1.68
C ALA A 40 5.76 -23.28 -0.65
N ILE A 41 6.76 -23.27 0.24
CA ILE A 41 6.95 -22.21 1.25
C ILE A 41 7.16 -20.86 0.59
N VAL A 42 8.11 -20.79 -0.36
CA VAL A 42 8.44 -19.51 -0.96
C VAL A 42 7.33 -18.98 -1.87
N THR A 43 6.50 -19.87 -2.43
CA THR A 43 5.43 -19.55 -3.41
C THR A 43 4.14 -19.06 -2.79
N ILE A 44 3.95 -19.27 -1.49
CA ILE A 44 2.83 -18.64 -0.79
C ILE A 44 3.11 -17.14 -0.60
N GLU A 45 2.34 -16.36 -1.34
CA GLU A 45 2.33 -14.90 -1.32
C GLU A 45 1.03 -14.36 -0.71
N PRO A 46 0.96 -13.06 -0.36
CA PRO A 46 -0.27 -12.45 0.17
C PRO A 46 -1.49 -12.63 -0.74
N THR A 47 -1.28 -12.58 -2.06
CA THR A 47 -2.32 -12.77 -3.08
C THR A 47 -2.09 -14.06 -3.86
N VAL A 48 -3.17 -14.60 -4.41
CA VAL A 48 -3.10 -15.76 -5.31
C VAL A 48 -2.49 -15.36 -6.64
N SER A 49 -2.85 -14.18 -7.15
CA SER A 49 -2.28 -13.59 -8.36
C SER A 49 -0.75 -13.46 -8.27
N ASP A 50 -0.20 -12.99 -7.14
CA ASP A 50 1.26 -12.91 -6.98
C ASP A 50 1.91 -14.29 -6.84
N SER A 51 1.22 -15.24 -6.19
CA SER A 51 1.69 -16.64 -6.08
C SER A 51 1.86 -17.24 -7.48
N ILE A 52 0.89 -17.04 -8.37
CA ILE A 52 0.92 -17.51 -9.76
C ILE A 52 2.02 -16.79 -10.54
N LYS A 53 2.03 -15.45 -10.54
CA LYS A 53 3.02 -14.63 -11.28
C LYS A 53 4.46 -15.00 -10.89
N LYS A 54 4.75 -15.09 -9.59
CA LYS A 54 6.08 -15.47 -9.10
C LYS A 54 6.38 -16.94 -9.33
N GLY A 55 5.38 -17.83 -9.27
CA GLY A 55 5.53 -19.23 -9.63
C GLY A 55 5.98 -19.43 -11.07
N LEU A 56 5.39 -18.68 -12.01
CA LEU A 56 5.76 -18.70 -13.43
C LEU A 56 7.19 -18.21 -13.68
N VAL A 57 7.71 -17.29 -12.86
CA VAL A 57 9.11 -16.84 -12.92
C VAL A 57 10.07 -17.85 -12.27
N ARG A 58 9.63 -18.49 -11.18
CA ARG A 58 10.45 -19.44 -10.41
C ARG A 58 10.66 -20.77 -11.10
N PHE A 59 9.67 -21.27 -11.82
CA PHE A 59 9.79 -22.52 -12.56
C PHE A 59 10.98 -22.52 -13.54
N PRO A 60 11.08 -21.59 -14.52
CA PRO A 60 12.21 -21.53 -15.43
C PRO A 60 13.53 -21.20 -14.71
N ALA A 61 13.50 -20.38 -13.66
CA ALA A 61 14.70 -20.08 -12.88
C ALA A 61 15.27 -21.33 -12.20
N SER A 62 14.41 -22.14 -11.57
CA SER A 62 14.83 -23.41 -10.95
C SER A 62 15.29 -24.43 -11.99
N ALA A 63 14.66 -24.47 -13.17
CA ALA A 63 15.12 -25.28 -14.29
C ALA A 63 16.53 -24.90 -14.75
N ILE A 64 16.82 -23.59 -14.87
CA ILE A 64 18.16 -23.08 -15.20
C ILE A 64 19.18 -23.49 -14.13
N GLY A 65 18.84 -23.31 -12.85
CA GLY A 65 19.71 -23.72 -11.75
C GLY A 65 20.03 -25.21 -11.78
N SER A 66 19.01 -26.04 -12.03
CA SER A 66 19.16 -27.49 -12.17
C SER A 66 20.03 -27.87 -13.38
N ALA A 67 19.84 -27.19 -14.51
CA ALA A 67 20.62 -27.42 -15.72
C ALA A 67 22.10 -27.07 -15.52
N PHE A 68 22.41 -25.96 -14.83
CA PHE A 68 23.80 -25.61 -14.52
C PHE A 68 24.43 -26.55 -13.50
N ALA A 69 23.69 -27.03 -12.50
CA ALA A 69 24.18 -28.07 -11.59
C ALA A 69 24.62 -29.32 -12.37
N VAL A 70 23.74 -29.81 -13.25
CA VAL A 70 23.99 -30.95 -14.15
C VAL A 70 25.17 -30.71 -15.09
N PHE A 71 25.30 -29.50 -15.63
CA PHE A 71 26.38 -29.16 -16.55
C PHE A 71 27.74 -29.14 -15.83
N PHE A 72 27.84 -28.48 -14.67
CA PHE A 72 29.13 -28.35 -13.99
C PHE A 72 29.54 -29.61 -13.22
N ILE A 73 28.60 -30.39 -12.68
CA ILE A 73 28.93 -31.68 -12.03
C ILE A 73 29.52 -32.67 -13.04
N THR A 74 29.04 -32.68 -14.29
CA THR A 74 29.57 -33.58 -15.33
C THR A 74 30.96 -33.18 -15.81
N LEU A 75 31.31 -31.88 -15.74
CA LEU A 75 32.62 -31.37 -16.13
C LEU A 75 33.68 -31.49 -15.01
N PHE A 76 33.31 -31.18 -13.77
CA PHE A 76 34.26 -30.98 -12.67
C PHE A 76 34.06 -31.95 -11.49
N GLY A 77 33.01 -32.77 -11.52
CA GLY A 77 32.64 -33.64 -10.39
C GLY A 77 32.19 -32.85 -9.17
N ASN A 78 32.10 -33.53 -8.02
CA ASN A 78 31.76 -32.88 -6.74
C ASN A 78 33.00 -32.19 -6.16
N ALA A 79 33.23 -30.94 -6.57
CA ALA A 79 34.36 -30.12 -6.13
C ALA A 79 33.89 -28.69 -5.80
N PRO A 80 34.60 -27.93 -4.94
CA PRO A 80 34.23 -26.55 -4.58
C PRO A 80 34.02 -25.63 -5.80
N ILE A 81 34.80 -25.83 -6.86
CA ILE A 81 34.68 -25.06 -8.11
C ILE A 81 33.34 -25.29 -8.82
N THR A 82 32.77 -26.49 -8.71
CA THR A 82 31.47 -26.85 -9.29
C THR A 82 30.35 -26.01 -8.69
N TYR A 83 30.32 -25.89 -7.36
CA TYR A 83 29.33 -25.05 -6.66
C TYR A 83 29.46 -23.58 -7.06
N ALA A 84 30.69 -23.06 -7.13
CA ALA A 84 30.93 -21.67 -7.49
C ALA A 84 30.47 -21.36 -8.92
N LEU A 85 30.86 -22.18 -9.89
CA LEU A 85 30.49 -21.99 -11.30
C LEU A 85 28.99 -22.17 -11.52
N ALA A 86 28.37 -23.19 -10.91
CA ALA A 86 26.94 -23.42 -11.01
C ALA A 86 26.13 -22.25 -10.42
N ALA A 87 26.54 -21.73 -9.26
CA ALA A 87 25.88 -20.57 -8.65
C ALA A 87 26.04 -19.31 -9.52
N VAL A 88 27.26 -18.95 -9.90
CA VAL A 88 27.54 -17.72 -10.67
C VAL A 88 26.87 -17.75 -12.04
N ALA A 89 26.94 -18.88 -12.76
CA ALA A 89 26.28 -19.03 -14.05
C ALA A 89 24.74 -18.93 -13.93
N THR A 90 24.17 -19.55 -12.90
CA THR A 90 22.73 -19.46 -12.62
C THR A 90 22.32 -18.02 -12.34
N ILE A 91 23.10 -17.29 -11.51
CA ILE A 91 22.84 -15.88 -11.21
C ILE A 91 22.90 -15.04 -12.48
N ALA A 92 23.98 -15.18 -13.26
CA ALA A 92 24.19 -14.40 -14.47
C ALA A 92 23.06 -14.59 -15.49
N VAL A 93 22.64 -15.83 -15.73
CA VAL A 93 21.56 -16.15 -16.68
C VAL A 93 20.20 -15.72 -16.14
N CYS A 94 19.88 -16.00 -14.88
CA CYS A 94 18.61 -15.56 -14.29
C CYS A 94 18.48 -14.03 -14.30
N TYR A 95 19.58 -13.31 -14.04
CA TYR A 95 19.61 -11.86 -14.13
C TYR A 95 19.37 -11.37 -15.57
N ARG A 96 20.07 -11.97 -16.56
CA ARG A 96 19.90 -11.62 -17.98
C ARG A 96 18.49 -11.88 -18.50
N LEU A 97 17.80 -12.90 -17.96
CA LEU A 97 16.42 -13.25 -18.30
C LEU A 97 15.36 -12.53 -17.44
N ASN A 98 15.77 -11.58 -16.58
CA ASN A 98 14.89 -10.86 -15.65
C ASN A 98 14.10 -11.76 -14.67
N LEU A 99 14.64 -12.94 -14.32
CA LEU A 99 14.00 -13.91 -13.43
C LEU A 99 14.27 -13.63 -11.93
N HIS A 100 14.23 -12.37 -11.52
CA HIS A 100 14.68 -11.93 -10.19
C HIS A 100 13.93 -12.62 -9.03
N ALA A 101 12.62 -12.84 -9.17
CA ALA A 101 11.81 -13.49 -8.14
C ALA A 101 12.17 -14.98 -7.90
N GLY A 102 12.87 -15.60 -8.85
CA GLY A 102 13.36 -16.97 -8.77
C GLY A 102 14.85 -17.09 -8.49
N LEU A 103 15.60 -15.99 -8.45
CA LEU A 103 17.06 -15.99 -8.33
C LEU A 103 17.55 -16.80 -7.11
N LEU A 104 17.03 -16.50 -5.92
CA LEU A 104 17.42 -17.18 -4.67
C LEU A 104 17.13 -18.68 -4.71
N VAL A 105 15.95 -19.06 -5.22
CA VAL A 105 15.55 -20.47 -5.32
C VAL A 105 16.39 -21.19 -6.37
N ALA A 106 16.68 -20.54 -7.49
CA ALA A 106 17.50 -21.07 -8.58
C ALA A 106 18.94 -21.33 -8.13
N THR A 107 19.55 -20.39 -7.39
CA THR A 107 20.91 -20.57 -6.86
C THR A 107 20.98 -21.64 -5.79
N LEU A 108 19.99 -21.69 -4.89
CA LEU A 108 19.88 -22.78 -3.92
C LEU A 108 19.72 -24.13 -4.64
N THR A 109 18.92 -24.17 -5.70
CA THR A 109 18.74 -25.35 -6.54
C THR A 109 20.06 -25.77 -7.17
N SER A 110 20.80 -24.83 -7.77
CA SER A 110 22.03 -25.14 -8.50
C SER A 110 23.13 -25.68 -7.59
N VAL A 111 23.25 -25.12 -6.39
CA VAL A 111 24.23 -25.57 -5.38
C VAL A 111 23.81 -26.89 -4.76
N ALA A 112 22.57 -26.99 -4.27
CA ALA A 112 22.12 -28.17 -3.52
C ALA A 112 21.98 -29.43 -4.39
N MET A 113 21.78 -29.29 -5.70
CA MET A 113 21.77 -30.43 -6.61
C MET A 113 23.15 -31.04 -6.84
N VAL A 114 24.25 -30.29 -6.72
CA VAL A 114 25.61 -30.83 -6.90
C VAL A 114 25.89 -31.98 -5.93
N GLU A 115 25.37 -31.90 -4.70
CA GLU A 115 25.55 -32.92 -3.67
C GLU A 115 24.61 -34.13 -3.85
N VAL A 116 23.48 -33.95 -4.53
CA VAL A 116 22.41 -34.96 -4.66
C VAL A 116 22.51 -35.75 -5.97
N ILE A 117 23.19 -35.22 -6.98
CA ILE A 117 23.38 -35.91 -8.27
C ILE A 117 24.44 -37.02 -8.11
N HIS A 118 24.00 -38.27 -8.13
CA HIS A 118 24.86 -39.45 -8.12
C HIS A 118 25.00 -40.03 -9.55
N ASP A 119 24.19 -41.02 -9.93
CA ASP A 119 24.41 -41.77 -11.18
C ASP A 119 23.49 -41.39 -12.35
N HIS A 120 22.29 -40.87 -12.08
CA HIS A 120 21.29 -40.54 -13.12
C HIS A 120 21.02 -39.05 -13.21
N VAL A 121 21.96 -38.35 -13.85
CA VAL A 121 21.97 -36.89 -13.99
C VAL A 121 20.70 -36.34 -14.67
N VAL A 122 20.26 -36.99 -15.76
CA VAL A 122 19.04 -36.58 -16.51
C VAL A 122 17.77 -36.83 -15.70
N ILE A 123 17.68 -37.97 -15.01
CA ILE A 123 16.53 -38.31 -14.16
C ILE A 123 16.44 -37.32 -13.00
N SER A 124 17.57 -36.97 -12.38
CA SER A 124 17.64 -35.99 -11.30
C SER A 124 17.13 -34.61 -11.72
N PHE A 125 17.40 -34.20 -12.96
CA PHE A 125 16.85 -32.97 -13.54
C PHE A 125 15.33 -33.02 -13.66
N PHE A 126 14.76 -34.10 -14.22
CA PHE A 126 13.30 -34.22 -14.36
C PHE A 126 12.58 -34.36 -13.03
N ILE A 127 13.14 -35.10 -12.06
CA ILE A 127 12.62 -35.15 -10.69
C ILE A 127 12.62 -33.75 -10.08
N ARG A 128 13.65 -32.94 -10.35
CA ARG A 128 13.68 -31.56 -9.84
C ARG A 128 12.59 -30.68 -10.47
N LEU A 129 12.37 -30.79 -11.78
CA LEU A 129 11.28 -30.08 -12.42
C LEU A 129 9.92 -30.53 -11.86
N GLY A 130 9.72 -31.85 -11.69
CA GLY A 130 8.51 -32.42 -11.12
C GLY A 130 8.23 -31.92 -9.70
N THR A 131 9.21 -32.01 -8.81
CA THR A 131 9.09 -31.53 -7.41
C THR A 131 8.83 -30.02 -7.34
N THR A 132 9.45 -29.22 -8.20
CA THR A 132 9.19 -27.78 -8.29
C THR A 132 7.75 -27.52 -8.75
N THR A 133 7.27 -28.21 -9.78
CA THR A 133 5.89 -28.12 -10.26
C THR A 133 4.88 -28.50 -9.18
N VAL A 134 5.10 -29.61 -8.46
CA VAL A 134 4.24 -30.04 -7.36
C VAL A 134 4.19 -28.95 -6.28
N GLY A 135 5.34 -28.43 -5.85
CA GLY A 135 5.39 -27.35 -4.86
C GLY A 135 4.63 -26.09 -5.31
N LEU A 136 4.78 -25.68 -6.57
CA LEU A 136 4.06 -24.54 -7.15
C LEU A 136 2.55 -24.76 -7.20
N LEU A 137 2.11 -25.92 -7.69
CA LEU A 137 0.69 -26.25 -7.84
C LEU A 137 0.00 -26.36 -6.49
N VAL A 138 0.58 -27.10 -5.55
CA VAL A 138 -0.01 -27.33 -4.23
C VAL A 138 -0.07 -26.03 -3.43
N SER A 139 1.00 -25.23 -3.41
CA SER A 139 0.99 -23.93 -2.71
C SER A 139 -0.03 -22.95 -3.28
N THR A 140 -0.14 -22.88 -4.61
CA THR A 140 -1.13 -22.02 -5.28
C THR A 140 -2.55 -22.49 -4.99
N ALA A 141 -2.81 -23.80 -5.09
CA ALA A 141 -4.12 -24.38 -4.79
C ALA A 141 -4.52 -24.15 -3.33
N VAL A 142 -3.59 -24.35 -2.38
CA VAL A 142 -3.84 -24.05 -0.96
C VAL A 142 -4.09 -22.56 -0.75
N ASN A 143 -3.33 -21.67 -1.39
CA ASN A 143 -3.54 -20.23 -1.23
C ASN A 143 -4.91 -19.78 -1.74
N MET A 144 -5.38 -20.41 -2.82
CA MET A 144 -6.67 -20.15 -3.44
C MET A 144 -7.85 -20.73 -2.65
N LEU A 145 -7.78 -22.00 -2.24
CA LEU A 145 -8.92 -22.73 -1.68
C LEU A 145 -9.07 -22.54 -0.17
N VAL A 146 -7.94 -22.40 0.55
CA VAL A 146 -7.95 -22.37 2.02
C VAL A 146 -7.94 -20.92 2.45
N LEU A 147 -9.05 -20.44 3.02
CA LEU A 147 -9.21 -19.07 3.54
C LEU A 147 -8.76 -18.01 2.52
N PRO A 148 -9.45 -17.85 1.37
CA PRO A 148 -9.02 -16.95 0.31
C PRO A 148 -8.74 -15.54 0.86
N PRO A 149 -7.70 -14.86 0.35
CA PRO A 149 -7.34 -13.53 0.81
C PRO A 149 -8.52 -12.56 0.62
N ASP A 150 -8.91 -11.89 1.69
CA ASP A 150 -9.99 -10.90 1.71
C ASP A 150 -9.55 -9.76 2.64
N TYR A 151 -9.23 -8.62 2.04
CA TYR A 151 -8.68 -7.45 2.70
C TYR A 151 -9.72 -6.34 2.89
N ARG A 152 -10.96 -6.50 2.40
CA ARG A 152 -11.96 -5.42 2.37
C ARG A 152 -12.25 -4.84 3.75
N ARG A 153 -12.39 -5.70 4.76
CA ARG A 153 -12.66 -5.27 6.14
C ARG A 153 -11.50 -4.47 6.71
N ASP A 154 -10.27 -4.89 6.42
CA ASP A 154 -9.07 -4.19 6.87
C ASP A 154 -8.93 -2.84 6.15
N ILE A 155 -9.23 -2.78 4.85
CA ILE A 155 -9.22 -1.53 4.07
C ILE A 155 -10.22 -0.52 4.65
N LEU A 156 -11.49 -0.89 4.80
CA LEU A 156 -12.52 0.02 5.32
C LEU A 156 -12.21 0.49 6.73
N LYS A 157 -11.71 -0.43 7.58
CA LYS A 157 -11.29 -0.08 8.94
C LYS A 157 -10.10 0.88 8.94
N ASN A 158 -9.11 0.65 8.08
CA ASN A 158 -7.96 1.53 7.98
C ASN A 158 -8.37 2.92 7.48
N ILE A 159 -9.24 3.01 6.46
CA ILE A 159 -9.76 4.29 5.97
C ILE A 159 -10.44 5.07 7.09
N GLN A 160 -11.31 4.41 7.88
CA GLN A 160 -11.93 5.06 9.04
C GLN A 160 -10.89 5.57 10.05
N GLN A 161 -9.87 4.77 10.34
CA GLN A 161 -8.81 5.15 11.29
C GLN A 161 -7.92 6.29 10.76
N ILE A 162 -7.65 6.31 9.46
CA ILE A 162 -6.89 7.37 8.80
C ILE A 162 -7.73 8.66 8.79
N SER A 163 -9.03 8.57 8.47
CA SER A 163 -9.97 9.69 8.49
C SER A 163 -10.07 10.32 9.89
N ASP A 164 -10.28 9.50 10.92
CA ASP A 164 -10.32 9.93 12.32
C ASP A 164 -9.06 10.70 12.73
N ARG A 165 -7.89 10.10 12.44
CA ARG A 165 -6.60 10.71 12.72
C ARG A 165 -6.36 12.00 11.93
N ALA A 166 -6.80 12.05 10.67
CA ALA A 166 -6.69 13.24 9.83
C ALA A 166 -7.55 14.39 10.36
N GLY A 167 -8.77 14.10 10.83
CA GLY A 167 -9.63 15.08 11.51
C GLY A 167 -8.99 15.64 12.78
N THR A 168 -8.49 14.77 13.66
CA THR A 168 -7.78 15.20 14.88
C THR A 168 -6.54 16.05 14.55
N MET A 169 -5.76 15.64 13.55
CA MET A 169 -4.57 16.38 13.12
C MET A 169 -4.95 17.76 12.58
N LEU A 170 -5.98 17.85 11.73
CA LEU A 170 -6.44 19.10 11.16
C LEU A 170 -6.85 20.09 12.27
N GLU A 171 -7.66 19.64 13.22
CA GLU A 171 -8.10 20.47 14.34
C GLU A 171 -6.91 20.95 15.19
N GLN A 172 -5.98 20.05 15.51
CA GLN A 172 -4.78 20.40 16.28
C GLN A 172 -3.91 21.42 15.54
N THR A 173 -3.65 21.22 14.24
CA THR A 173 -2.79 22.10 13.45
C THR A 173 -3.36 23.51 13.31
N PHE A 174 -4.67 23.65 13.10
CA PHE A 174 -5.30 24.97 13.09
C PHE A 174 -5.33 25.61 14.48
N ARG A 175 -5.60 24.83 15.54
CA ARG A 175 -5.55 25.35 16.92
C ARG A 175 -4.16 25.89 17.26
N GLU A 176 -3.10 25.15 16.96
CA GLU A 176 -1.73 25.60 17.22
C GLU A 176 -1.36 26.81 16.35
N THR A 177 -1.79 26.84 15.09
CA THR A 177 -1.54 27.95 14.16
C THR A 177 -2.27 29.23 14.55
N LEU A 178 -3.47 29.14 15.12
CA LEU A 178 -4.29 30.29 15.50
C LEU A 178 -4.01 30.83 16.91
N PHE A 179 -3.61 29.97 17.87
CA PHE A 179 -3.55 30.33 19.29
C PHE A 179 -2.19 30.14 19.97
N ASP A 180 -1.46 29.04 19.71
CA ASP A 180 -0.37 28.59 20.61
C ASP A 180 1.07 28.82 20.08
N GLY A 181 1.24 29.34 18.85
CA GLY A 181 2.57 29.58 18.30
C GLY A 181 3.39 28.29 18.07
N ASP A 182 4.71 28.39 17.96
CA ASP A 182 5.59 27.36 17.35
C ASP A 182 5.93 26.14 18.23
N ALA A 183 5.17 25.90 19.31
CA ALA A 183 5.59 25.01 20.40
C ALA A 183 5.63 23.50 20.07
N SER A 184 4.99 23.01 18.99
CA SER A 184 4.82 21.56 18.76
C SER A 184 5.04 21.05 17.31
N ARG A 185 5.74 21.78 16.42
CA ARG A 185 5.95 21.36 15.01
C ARG A 185 6.51 19.94 14.83
N LYS A 186 7.40 19.49 15.72
CA LYS A 186 7.99 18.14 15.64
C LYS A 186 6.96 17.04 15.90
N GLY A 187 6.00 17.28 16.79
CA GLY A 187 4.91 16.35 17.08
C GLY A 187 3.98 16.21 15.89
N GLU A 188 3.56 17.34 15.31
CA GLU A 188 2.70 17.39 14.12
C GLU A 188 3.32 16.63 12.93
N GLN A 189 4.62 16.85 12.66
CA GLN A 189 5.33 16.14 11.59
C GLN A 189 5.42 14.61 11.81
N LEU A 190 5.51 14.14 13.05
CA LEU A 190 5.51 12.71 13.34
C LEU A 190 4.15 12.10 13.04
N VAL A 191 3.06 12.78 13.42
CA VAL A 191 1.68 12.34 13.14
C VAL A 191 1.42 12.27 11.64
N VAL A 192 1.86 13.26 10.86
CA VAL A 192 1.77 13.25 9.39
C VAL A 192 2.51 12.02 8.81
N LYS A 193 3.74 11.74 9.26
CA LYS A 193 4.50 10.57 8.81
C LYS A 193 3.80 9.24 9.11
N GLU A 194 3.16 9.13 10.27
CA GLU A 194 2.35 7.95 10.59
C GLU A 194 1.13 7.82 9.66
N LEU A 195 0.45 8.94 9.37
CA LEU A 195 -0.68 8.97 8.43
C LEU A 195 -0.27 8.50 7.03
N ILE A 196 0.83 9.02 6.48
CA ILE A 196 1.40 8.60 5.19
C ILE A 196 1.69 7.09 5.19
N THR A 197 2.24 6.58 6.29
CA THR A 197 2.57 5.16 6.43
C THR A 197 1.32 4.30 6.38
N ASP A 198 0.23 4.73 7.03
CA ASP A 198 -1.02 3.99 7.05
C ASP A 198 -1.79 4.09 5.74
N ILE A 199 -1.71 5.24 5.04
CA ILE A 199 -2.20 5.40 3.66
C ILE A 199 -1.51 4.38 2.74
N ARG A 200 -0.17 4.34 2.71
CA ARG A 200 0.60 3.41 1.85
C ARG A 200 0.32 1.93 2.14
N LYS A 201 0.13 1.58 3.42
CA LYS A 201 -0.28 0.21 3.79
C LYS A 201 -1.65 -0.11 3.21
N THR A 202 -2.59 0.83 3.28
CA THR A 202 -3.97 0.65 2.82
C THR A 202 -4.03 0.58 1.29
N GLU A 203 -3.26 1.39 0.58
CA GLU A 203 -3.07 1.29 -0.88
C GLU A 203 -2.55 -0.11 -1.29
N THR A 204 -1.61 -0.67 -0.51
CA THR A 204 -1.11 -2.03 -0.75
C THR A 204 -2.20 -3.08 -0.59
N LEU A 205 -3.07 -2.95 0.43
CA LEU A 205 -4.20 -3.86 0.63
C LEU A 205 -5.24 -3.74 -0.50
N ILE A 206 -5.52 -2.51 -0.95
CA ILE A 206 -6.40 -2.26 -2.10
C ILE A 206 -5.85 -2.94 -3.35
N ARG A 207 -4.55 -2.75 -3.64
CA ARG A 207 -3.89 -3.42 -4.77
C ARG A 207 -4.02 -4.93 -4.67
N PHE A 208 -3.76 -5.51 -3.49
CA PHE A 208 -3.91 -6.94 -3.27
C PHE A 208 -5.33 -7.44 -3.51
N GLN A 209 -6.33 -6.70 -3.02
CA GLN A 209 -7.73 -7.03 -3.23
C GLN A 209 -8.13 -6.96 -4.70
N ARG A 210 -7.60 -5.97 -5.44
CA ARG A 210 -7.84 -5.78 -6.87
C ARG A 210 -7.19 -6.88 -7.71
N ASP A 211 -5.94 -7.23 -7.42
CA ASP A 211 -5.19 -8.27 -8.15
C ASP A 211 -5.91 -9.62 -8.10
N ASP A 212 -6.52 -9.97 -6.96
CA ASP A 212 -7.25 -11.23 -6.79
C ASP A 212 -8.72 -11.15 -7.24
N ALA A 213 -9.29 -9.96 -7.45
CA ALA A 213 -10.68 -9.81 -7.91
C ALA A 213 -10.94 -10.50 -9.26
N THR A 214 -9.94 -10.53 -10.14
CA THR A 214 -10.00 -11.22 -11.44
C THR A 214 -10.14 -12.74 -11.32
N LEU A 215 -9.63 -13.32 -10.22
CA LEU A 215 -9.63 -14.75 -9.97
C LEU A 215 -10.94 -15.25 -9.33
N TYR A 216 -11.74 -14.34 -8.75
CA TYR A 216 -13.01 -14.67 -8.09
C TYR A 216 -14.18 -13.85 -8.68
N PRO A 217 -14.67 -14.18 -9.90
CA PRO A 217 -15.69 -13.39 -10.61
C PRO A 217 -17.02 -13.22 -9.86
N TRP A 218 -17.36 -14.16 -8.98
CA TRP A 218 -18.57 -14.11 -8.13
C TRP A 218 -18.50 -13.04 -7.02
N VAL A 219 -17.40 -12.30 -6.88
CA VAL A 219 -17.24 -11.19 -5.92
C VAL A 219 -17.51 -9.82 -6.57
N ARG A 220 -17.88 -9.78 -7.86
CA ARG A 220 -18.07 -8.56 -8.68
C ARG A 220 -19.08 -7.55 -8.15
N GLU A 221 -20.06 -7.98 -7.34
CA GLU A 221 -21.03 -7.11 -6.66
C GLU A 221 -20.36 -6.10 -5.69
N ARG A 222 -19.06 -6.27 -5.39
CA ARG A 222 -18.32 -5.50 -4.38
C ARG A 222 -17.24 -4.59 -4.96
N GLU A 223 -17.18 -4.45 -6.29
CA GLU A 223 -16.24 -3.56 -6.99
C GLU A 223 -16.51 -2.08 -6.66
N THR A 224 -17.79 -1.70 -6.50
CA THR A 224 -18.21 -0.35 -6.11
C THR A 224 -17.68 0.06 -4.74
N VAL A 225 -17.69 -0.84 -3.76
CA VAL A 225 -17.16 -0.58 -2.41
C VAL A 225 -15.64 -0.37 -2.45
N LEU A 226 -14.92 -1.14 -3.27
CA LEU A 226 -13.48 -0.97 -3.43
C LEU A 226 -13.13 0.33 -4.15
N LEU A 227 -13.88 0.69 -5.20
CA LEU A 227 -13.74 1.97 -5.90
C LEU A 227 -14.02 3.15 -4.97
N MET A 228 -15.06 3.06 -4.13
CA MET A 228 -15.35 4.08 -3.13
C MET A 228 -14.21 4.21 -2.13
N ALA A 229 -13.70 3.09 -1.61
CA ALA A 229 -12.55 3.07 -0.72
C ALA A 229 -11.29 3.70 -1.35
N GLU A 230 -11.05 3.47 -2.64
CA GLU A 230 -9.96 4.09 -3.39
C GLU A 230 -10.12 5.60 -3.52
N LYS A 231 -11.31 6.08 -3.88
CA LYS A 231 -11.60 7.51 -3.96
C LYS A 231 -11.44 8.20 -2.59
N GLN A 232 -11.92 7.56 -1.52
CA GLN A 232 -11.76 8.04 -0.15
C GLN A 232 -10.29 8.10 0.29
N LEU A 233 -9.50 7.08 -0.04
CA LEU A 233 -8.08 7.06 0.29
C LEU A 233 -7.28 8.12 -0.50
N LEU A 234 -7.63 8.34 -1.77
CA LEU A 234 -7.04 9.41 -2.59
C LEU A 234 -7.32 10.79 -1.99
N PHE A 235 -8.54 11.02 -1.51
CA PHE A 235 -8.87 12.23 -0.77
C PHE A 235 -7.99 12.39 0.49
N LEU A 236 -7.86 11.33 1.30
CA LEU A 236 -7.04 11.38 2.52
C LEU A 236 -5.56 11.64 2.22
N HIS A 237 -5.06 11.16 1.08
CA HIS A 237 -3.72 11.49 0.60
C HIS A 237 -3.59 12.97 0.20
N ASN A 238 -4.57 13.53 -0.50
CA ASN A 238 -4.56 14.95 -0.84
C ASN A 238 -4.67 15.84 0.41
N LEU A 239 -5.53 15.47 1.36
CA LEU A 239 -5.66 16.15 2.65
C LEU A 239 -4.32 16.22 3.39
N GLU A 240 -3.59 15.10 3.43
CA GLU A 240 -2.26 15.04 4.02
C GLU A 240 -1.29 16.06 3.38
N PHE A 241 -1.29 16.20 2.06
CA PHE A 241 -0.48 17.18 1.35
C PHE A 241 -0.81 18.64 1.76
N HIS A 242 -2.10 18.96 1.88
CA HIS A 242 -2.56 20.30 2.29
C HIS A 242 -2.22 20.60 3.75
N VAL A 243 -2.36 19.61 4.65
CA VAL A 243 -1.95 19.81 6.06
C VAL A 243 -0.43 19.95 6.18
N ASP A 244 0.34 19.17 5.43
CA ASP A 244 1.80 19.33 5.37
C ASP A 244 2.22 20.71 4.80
N ALA A 245 1.45 21.28 3.87
CA ALA A 245 1.64 22.66 3.41
C ALA A 245 1.37 23.68 4.53
N LEU A 246 0.30 23.51 5.32
CA LEU A 246 0.00 24.36 6.48
C LEU A 246 1.14 24.34 7.51
N LEU A 247 1.74 23.18 7.77
CA LEU A 247 2.86 23.04 8.72
C LEU A 247 4.13 23.79 8.29
N ARG A 248 4.27 24.11 7.00
CA ARG A 248 5.39 24.91 6.48
C ARG A 248 5.19 26.42 6.62
N VAL A 249 3.96 26.89 6.79
CA VAL A 249 3.67 28.33 6.85
C VAL A 249 4.37 28.97 8.06
N PRO A 250 5.06 30.12 7.91
CA PRO A 250 5.65 30.83 9.03
C PRO A 250 4.57 31.36 9.99
N ARG A 251 4.64 30.99 11.27
CA ARG A 251 3.63 31.38 12.29
C ARG A 251 3.91 32.73 12.97
N HIS A 252 5.07 33.35 12.73
CA HIS A 252 5.60 34.46 13.55
C HIS A 252 5.04 35.86 13.25
N GLU A 253 4.20 36.03 12.23
CA GLU A 253 3.67 37.35 11.83
C GLU A 253 2.15 37.39 11.63
N ILE A 254 1.46 36.32 12.03
CA ILE A 254 0.04 36.13 11.76
C ILE A 254 -0.83 37.04 12.67
N LYS A 255 -1.66 37.89 12.07
CA LYS A 255 -2.56 38.83 12.78
C LYS A 255 -4.03 38.51 12.52
N TRP A 256 -4.57 37.56 13.28
CA TRP A 256 -6.01 37.29 13.32
C TRP A 256 -6.74 38.07 14.42
N THR A 257 -7.92 38.60 14.11
CA THR A 257 -8.86 39.07 15.12
C THR A 257 -9.55 37.90 15.83
N ALA A 258 -10.09 38.12 17.03
CA ALA A 258 -10.80 37.07 17.78
C ALA A 258 -11.98 36.47 16.99
N ALA A 259 -12.74 37.31 16.28
CA ALA A 259 -13.86 36.89 15.44
C ALA A 259 -13.41 36.00 14.26
N GLU A 260 -12.27 36.31 13.64
CA GLU A 260 -11.73 35.50 12.54
C GLU A 260 -11.25 34.14 13.03
N ARG A 261 -10.56 34.09 14.18
CA ARG A 261 -10.16 32.82 14.80
C ARG A 261 -11.35 31.94 15.12
N GLU A 262 -12.45 32.52 15.61
CA GLU A 262 -13.68 31.80 15.92
C GLU A 262 -14.33 31.24 14.65
N ILE A 263 -14.42 32.02 13.56
CA ILE A 263 -14.95 31.57 12.27
C ILE A 263 -14.12 30.40 11.72
N ILE A 264 -12.79 30.52 11.73
CA ILE A 264 -11.89 29.49 11.22
C ILE A 264 -12.00 28.22 12.07
N MET A 265 -12.00 28.34 13.40
CA MET A 265 -12.11 27.16 14.27
C MET A 265 -13.48 26.48 14.22
N ASP A 266 -14.58 27.23 14.11
CA ASP A 266 -15.93 26.67 13.93
C ASP A 266 -15.98 25.82 12.65
N ALA A 267 -15.40 26.32 11.57
CA ALA A 267 -15.28 25.59 10.31
C ALA A 267 -14.38 24.35 10.44
N VAL A 268 -13.18 24.49 11.01
CA VAL A 268 -12.25 23.36 11.16
C VAL A 268 -12.82 22.27 12.05
N THR A 269 -13.46 22.63 13.17
CA THR A 269 -14.09 21.67 14.09
C THR A 269 -15.22 20.94 13.39
N GLY A 270 -16.06 21.65 12.63
CA GLY A 270 -17.13 21.03 11.84
C GLY A 270 -16.59 19.99 10.85
N LEU A 271 -15.48 20.30 10.17
CA LEU A 271 -14.83 19.41 9.22
C LEU A 271 -14.16 18.20 9.89
N ALA A 272 -13.50 18.44 11.02
CA ALA A 272 -12.85 17.41 11.81
C ALA A 272 -13.88 16.42 12.38
N ASP A 273 -15.04 16.92 12.82
CA ASP A 273 -16.17 16.10 13.26
C ASP A 273 -16.70 15.22 12.11
N ASP A 274 -16.87 15.79 10.91
CA ASP A 274 -17.33 15.04 9.75
C ASP A 274 -16.36 13.89 9.41
N LEU A 275 -15.05 14.12 9.50
CA LEU A 275 -14.03 13.08 9.24
C LEU A 275 -13.93 12.02 10.35
N GLN A 276 -14.16 12.38 11.61
CA GLN A 276 -14.00 11.50 12.77
C GLN A 276 -15.23 10.62 13.00
N TYR A 277 -16.43 11.19 12.89
CA TYR A 277 -17.66 10.51 13.24
C TYR A 277 -18.39 9.96 12.01
N ALA A 278 -19.05 8.82 12.17
CA ALA A 278 -19.99 8.29 11.18
C ALA A 278 -21.33 9.05 11.20
N THR A 279 -21.30 10.38 11.41
CA THR A 279 -22.47 11.23 11.31
C THR A 279 -22.84 11.40 9.84
N PRO A 280 -24.15 11.47 9.50
CA PRO A 280 -24.56 11.77 8.14
C PRO A 280 -23.94 13.10 7.72
N TYR A 281 -23.15 13.08 6.64
CA TYR A 281 -22.55 14.28 6.08
C TYR A 281 -23.64 15.28 5.69
N ASN A 282 -23.53 16.50 6.19
CA ASN A 282 -24.52 17.55 5.98
C ASN A 282 -24.00 18.57 4.98
N HIS A 283 -24.27 18.34 3.69
CA HIS A 283 -23.88 19.24 2.60
C HIS A 283 -24.30 20.69 2.84
N ASP A 284 -25.50 20.95 3.38
CA ASP A 284 -25.98 22.32 3.62
C ASP A 284 -25.18 23.04 4.72
N LYS A 285 -24.71 22.30 5.74
CA LYS A 285 -23.84 22.84 6.80
C LYS A 285 -22.46 23.14 6.21
N HIS A 286 -21.90 22.18 5.47
CA HIS A 286 -20.58 22.29 4.84
C HIS A 286 -20.52 23.49 3.89
N GLN A 287 -21.51 23.63 2.99
CA GLN A 287 -21.60 24.74 2.05
C GLN A 287 -21.70 26.09 2.76
N ARG A 288 -22.50 26.20 3.83
CA ARG A 288 -22.59 27.44 4.63
C ARG A 288 -21.28 27.80 5.33
N GLN A 289 -20.53 26.81 5.80
CA GLN A 289 -19.21 27.04 6.40
C GLN A 289 -18.19 27.46 5.34
N LEU A 290 -18.20 26.83 4.16
CA LEU A 290 -17.36 27.20 3.02
C LEU A 290 -17.62 28.64 2.56
N GLU A 291 -18.88 29.06 2.43
CA GLU A 291 -19.25 30.44 2.09
C GLU A 291 -18.68 31.44 3.11
N ARG A 292 -18.80 31.17 4.41
CA ARG A 292 -18.25 32.04 5.47
C ARG A 292 -16.72 32.15 5.41
N ILE A 293 -16.02 31.05 5.16
CA ILE A 293 -14.55 31.06 5.02
C ILE A 293 -14.14 31.81 3.75
N THR A 294 -14.86 31.61 2.65
CA THR A 294 -14.59 32.26 1.36
C THR A 294 -14.81 33.77 1.46
N ASP A 295 -15.87 34.21 2.13
CA ASP A 295 -16.11 35.63 2.41
C ASP A 295 -14.99 36.23 3.26
N LEU A 296 -14.52 35.51 4.27
CA LEU A 296 -13.39 35.92 5.10
C LEU A 296 -12.10 36.08 4.25
N PHE A 297 -11.82 35.11 3.38
CA PHE A 297 -10.69 35.16 2.44
C PHE A 297 -10.73 36.39 1.54
N TRP A 298 -11.88 36.70 0.93
CA TRP A 298 -12.01 37.87 0.07
C TRP A 298 -11.94 39.19 0.84
N LYS A 299 -12.48 39.24 2.07
CA LYS A 299 -12.39 40.41 2.94
C LYS A 299 -10.94 40.74 3.31
N ASN A 300 -10.15 39.73 3.70
CA ASN A 300 -8.73 39.90 4.00
C ASN A 300 -7.92 40.24 2.75
N THR A 301 -8.23 39.63 1.60
CA THR A 301 -7.54 39.97 0.35
C THR A 301 -7.77 41.44 -0.04
N ARG A 302 -9.01 41.94 0.08
CA ARG A 302 -9.32 43.35 -0.21
C ARG A 302 -8.55 44.30 0.71
N SER A 303 -8.50 44.04 2.01
CA SER A 303 -7.78 44.90 2.96
C SER A 303 -6.29 45.04 2.62
N ILE A 304 -5.66 43.93 2.20
CA ILE A 304 -4.28 43.89 1.71
C ILE A 304 -4.12 44.74 0.45
N THR A 305 -4.99 44.56 -0.55
CA THR A 305 -4.90 45.30 -1.83
C THR A 305 -5.14 46.81 -1.70
N THR A 306 -5.89 47.25 -0.68
CA THR A 306 -6.13 48.67 -0.39
C THR A 306 -5.04 49.32 0.46
N SER A 307 -4.19 48.52 1.11
CA SER A 307 -3.06 49.04 1.89
C SER A 307 -1.91 49.44 0.95
N ASN A 308 -1.46 50.69 1.04
CA ASN A 308 -0.56 51.33 0.07
C ASN A 308 0.92 50.92 0.22
N THR A 309 1.19 49.77 0.83
CA THR A 309 2.53 49.22 1.05
C THR A 309 2.99 48.41 -0.16
N ALA A 310 4.26 48.55 -0.55
CA ALA A 310 4.87 47.84 -1.68
C ALA A 310 4.47 46.36 -1.67
N ARG A 311 3.89 45.88 -2.78
CA ARG A 311 3.41 44.49 -2.91
C ARG A 311 4.56 43.54 -2.56
N PRO A 312 4.46 42.77 -1.47
CA PRO A 312 5.51 41.82 -1.13
C PRO A 312 5.63 40.76 -2.23
N ALA A 313 6.84 40.22 -2.42
CA ALA A 313 7.10 39.17 -3.41
C ALA A 313 6.48 37.82 -3.01
N GLU A 314 6.06 37.68 -1.75
CA GLU A 314 5.47 36.47 -1.18
C GLU A 314 4.06 36.75 -0.66
N PHE A 315 3.18 35.75 -0.74
CA PHE A 315 1.82 35.85 -0.19
C PHE A 315 1.84 35.89 1.34
N PRO A 316 0.98 36.69 1.99
CA PRO A 316 0.85 36.70 3.44
C PRO A 316 0.48 35.32 4.01
N PRO A 317 0.97 34.95 5.21
CA PRO A 317 0.68 33.64 5.80
C PRO A 317 -0.82 33.40 6.02
N GLU A 318 -1.60 34.45 6.35
CA GLU A 318 -3.06 34.39 6.48
C GLU A 318 -3.75 33.97 5.18
N PHE A 319 -3.24 34.46 4.05
CA PHE A 319 -3.77 34.12 2.73
C PHE A 319 -3.57 32.64 2.43
N THR A 320 -2.36 32.13 2.65
CA THR A 320 -2.04 30.71 2.45
C THR A 320 -2.90 29.82 3.35
N ILE A 321 -3.06 30.17 4.63
CA ILE A 321 -3.86 29.36 5.57
C ILE A 321 -5.33 29.26 5.13
N LEU A 322 -5.94 30.38 4.74
CA LEU A 322 -7.33 30.39 4.27
C LEU A 322 -7.48 29.68 2.92
N TYR A 323 -6.51 29.84 2.01
CA TYR A 323 -6.50 29.13 0.74
C TYR A 323 -6.45 27.61 0.93
N GLU A 324 -5.54 27.13 1.80
CA GLU A 324 -5.45 25.71 2.12
C GLU A 324 -6.74 25.22 2.80
N LEU A 325 -7.34 25.99 3.71
CA LEU A 325 -8.60 25.63 4.36
C LEU A 325 -9.76 25.49 3.35
N ILE A 326 -9.91 26.43 2.42
CA ILE A 326 -10.92 26.38 1.34
C ILE A 326 -10.68 25.14 0.48
N THR A 327 -9.42 24.88 0.11
CA THR A 327 -9.06 23.72 -0.72
C THR A 327 -9.38 22.41 0.00
N ILE A 328 -9.08 22.32 1.29
CA ILE A 328 -9.44 21.18 2.13
C ILE A 328 -10.96 20.98 2.19
N TYR A 329 -11.73 22.07 2.33
CA TYR A 329 -13.19 22.03 2.30
C TYR A 329 -13.75 21.49 0.98
N ASP A 330 -13.25 21.98 -0.16
CA ASP A 330 -13.64 21.52 -1.50
C ASP A 330 -13.30 20.03 -1.75
N LEU A 331 -12.29 19.52 -1.05
CA LEU A 331 -11.92 18.12 -1.13
C LEU A 331 -12.89 17.23 -0.33
N VAL A 332 -13.40 17.69 0.82
CA VAL A 332 -14.24 16.85 1.71
C VAL A 332 -15.58 16.47 1.08
N ASP A 333 -16.19 17.35 0.28
CA ASP A 333 -17.39 16.99 -0.48
C ASP A 333 -17.14 15.75 -1.37
N LYS A 334 -15.95 15.65 -1.98
CA LYS A 334 -15.56 14.51 -2.83
C LYS A 334 -15.30 13.23 -2.05
N PHE A 335 -15.06 13.32 -0.74
CA PHE A 335 -14.89 12.15 0.14
C PHE A 335 -16.23 11.48 0.46
N PHE A 336 -17.26 12.29 0.73
CA PHE A 336 -18.59 11.82 1.12
C PHE A 336 -19.52 11.57 -0.06
N ASP A 337 -19.42 12.39 -1.12
CA ASP A 337 -20.11 12.17 -2.38
C ASP A 337 -19.12 12.18 -3.56
N PRO A 338 -18.48 11.04 -3.84
CA PRO A 338 -17.46 10.94 -4.89
C PRO A 338 -18.00 11.03 -6.32
N ASP A 339 -19.33 11.15 -6.49
CA ASP A 339 -20.03 11.29 -7.77
C ASP A 339 -20.80 12.64 -7.88
N SER A 340 -20.85 13.46 -6.82
CA SER A 340 -21.54 14.77 -6.76
C SER A 340 -21.02 15.82 -7.72
N VAL A 341 -19.74 15.77 -8.09
CA VAL A 341 -19.13 16.83 -8.90
C VAL A 341 -19.51 16.63 -10.37
N ARG A 342 -20.66 17.19 -10.73
CA ARG A 342 -20.90 17.64 -12.11
C ARG A 342 -19.77 18.60 -12.46
N VAL A 343 -19.06 18.30 -13.54
CA VAL A 343 -18.32 19.30 -14.29
C VAL A 343 -19.36 20.36 -14.67
N ASP A 344 -19.38 21.49 -13.97
CA ASP A 344 -20.11 22.68 -14.39
C ASP A 344 -19.42 23.25 -15.64
N GLY A 345 -19.63 22.54 -16.75
CA GLY A 345 -19.42 22.99 -18.11
C GLY A 345 -20.74 23.54 -18.65
N THR A 346 -21.31 24.54 -17.97
CA THR A 346 -22.38 25.37 -18.53
C THR A 346 -21.98 26.83 -18.41
N ALA A 347 -21.06 27.26 -19.26
CA ALA A 347 -21.13 28.59 -19.85
C ALA A 347 -21.75 28.43 -21.24
N LYS A 348 -23.08 28.39 -21.29
CA LYS A 348 -23.83 28.91 -22.43
C LYS A 348 -23.95 30.41 -22.18
N GLU A 349 -23.20 31.20 -22.93
CA GLU A 349 -23.67 32.35 -23.71
C GLU A 349 -22.60 32.77 -24.70
#